data_AF-A0A962JKV6-F1
#
_entry.id   AF-A0A962JKV6-F1
#
_cell.length_a   1.000
_cell.length_b   1.000
_cell.length_c   1.000
_cell.angle_alpha   90.00
_cell.angle_beta   90.00
_cell.angle_gamma   90.00
#
_symmetry.space_group_name_H-M   'P 1'
#
loop_
_entity.id
_entity.type
_entity.pdbx_description
1 polymer ?
#
loop_
_entity_poly.entity_id
_entity_poly.type
_entity_poly.pdbx_seq_one_letter_code
_entity_poly.pdbx_strand_id
1 'polypeptide(L)'
;MILKNFRPTFLAFLAAFFSTTSNASVIDWQQQAQQKQLHTHPYWQLLLRYEDRQQHSIVKQADFFVSANGATNAQQELQATLNAIIHPNPTLKADEQIECKFPARAAWLRQQLNISPQQLPIAHCPALEAWLTGIHPYQATLVFAADYVNNPSSMFGHTLLRIDSPEQNEDTRLLAYAVNYAAQTNTANGLEFAYKGLTGGYAGAFSILPYYEKVKEYNDFENRDLWEYQLNLTAEEITQGLKHLWELKKVNFPYYFLSSNCSYQLLGLIEAARPNTYLRKDFPVYAIPTDTLRRVLEEKDILKKLVYRPANGTVLAYNAQRNSPLVNQTAQALA
;
A
#
# COMPACT_ATOMS: atom_id res chain seq x y z
N MET A 1 -79.11 1.38 -70.67
CA MET A 1 -77.65 1.58 -70.81
C MET A 1 -77.18 2.34 -69.56
N ILE A 2 -77.03 1.60 -68.45
CA ILE A 2 -75.77 1.39 -67.68
C ILE A 2 -75.34 2.61 -66.83
N LEU A 3 -75.55 2.45 -65.51
CA LEU A 3 -74.95 3.22 -64.41
C LEU A 3 -73.43 3.30 -64.50
N LYS A 4 -72.81 4.36 -63.95
CA LYS A 4 -71.72 4.21 -62.97
C LYS A 4 -71.36 5.52 -62.23
N ASN A 5 -71.37 5.39 -60.91
CA ASN A 5 -70.89 6.32 -59.89
C ASN A 5 -69.38 6.57 -60.02
N PHE A 6 -68.96 7.83 -59.90
CA PHE A 6 -67.57 8.21 -59.65
C PHE A 6 -67.35 8.37 -58.13
N ARG A 7 -66.40 7.62 -57.58
CA ARG A 7 -65.78 7.88 -56.26
C ARG A 7 -64.29 8.16 -56.50
N PRO A 8 -63.69 9.20 -55.90
CA PRO A 8 -62.25 9.39 -55.97
C PRO A 8 -61.56 8.50 -54.92
N THR A 9 -60.62 7.68 -55.37
CA THR A 9 -59.74 6.87 -54.52
C THR A 9 -58.57 7.74 -54.06
N PHE A 10 -58.51 8.05 -52.76
CA PHE A 10 -57.33 8.62 -52.12
C PHE A 10 -56.32 7.47 -51.87
N LEU A 11 -55.17 7.48 -52.53
CA LEU A 11 -54.05 6.60 -52.20
C LEU A 11 -53.31 7.19 -50.98
N ALA A 12 -53.44 6.54 -49.83
CA ALA A 12 -52.61 6.82 -48.66
C ALA A 12 -51.28 6.05 -48.78
N PHE A 13 -50.17 6.77 -48.98
CA PHE A 13 -48.83 6.22 -48.82
C PHE A 13 -48.53 6.07 -47.32
N LEU A 14 -48.57 4.84 -46.79
CA LEU A 14 -48.00 4.55 -45.48
C LEU A 14 -46.47 4.51 -45.61
N ALA A 15 -45.80 5.56 -45.15
CA ALA A 15 -44.37 5.53 -44.87
C ALA A 15 -44.14 4.72 -43.59
N ALA A 16 -43.64 3.49 -43.73
CA ALA A 16 -43.19 2.69 -42.60
C ALA A 16 -41.89 3.30 -42.05
N PHE A 17 -42.00 4.06 -40.97
CA PHE A 17 -40.85 4.45 -40.16
C PHE A 17 -40.32 3.20 -39.45
N PHE A 18 -39.28 2.59 -40.00
CA PHE A 18 -38.46 1.63 -39.26
C PHE A 18 -37.63 2.42 -38.23
N SER A 19 -38.16 2.53 -37.02
CA SER A 19 -37.40 2.95 -35.85
C SER A 19 -36.33 1.90 -35.58
N THR A 20 -35.10 2.10 -36.06
CA THR A 20 -33.95 1.35 -35.58
C THR A 20 -33.75 1.74 -34.11
N THR A 21 -34.27 0.92 -33.19
CA THR A 21 -33.90 1.02 -31.79
C THR A 21 -32.41 0.72 -31.70
N SER A 22 -31.60 1.76 -31.53
CA SER A 22 -30.22 1.60 -31.09
C SER A 22 -30.29 0.90 -29.72
N ASN A 23 -30.05 -0.41 -29.69
CA ASN A 23 -29.75 -1.09 -28.45
C ASN A 23 -28.48 -0.45 -27.90
N ALA A 24 -28.64 0.51 -26.98
CA ALA A 24 -27.55 0.98 -26.15
C ALA A 24 -26.97 -0.28 -25.49
N SER A 25 -25.74 -0.64 -25.85
CA SER A 25 -25.07 -1.78 -25.25
C SER A 25 -25.06 -1.55 -23.75
N VAL A 26 -25.77 -2.38 -22.99
CA VAL A 26 -25.60 -2.44 -21.54
C VAL A 26 -24.13 -2.70 -21.31
N ILE A 27 -23.44 -1.75 -20.65
CA ILE A 27 -22.01 -1.89 -20.38
C ILE A 27 -21.86 -3.00 -19.35
N ASP A 28 -21.37 -4.16 -19.79
CA ASP A 28 -21.07 -5.29 -18.91
C ASP A 28 -19.60 -5.23 -18.47
N TRP A 29 -19.37 -4.61 -17.32
CA TRP A 29 -18.04 -4.54 -16.71
C TRP A 29 -17.49 -5.89 -16.28
N GLN A 30 -18.34 -6.87 -15.94
CA GLN A 30 -17.90 -8.22 -15.58
C GLN A 30 -17.32 -8.93 -16.79
N GLN A 31 -18.01 -8.85 -17.93
CA GLN A 31 -17.52 -9.41 -19.19
C GLN A 31 -16.21 -8.73 -19.64
N GLN A 32 -16.12 -7.40 -19.55
CA GLN A 32 -14.89 -6.67 -19.88
C GLN A 32 -13.72 -7.07 -18.99
N ALA A 33 -13.94 -7.23 -17.68
CA ALA A 33 -12.91 -7.65 -16.74
C ALA A 33 -12.39 -9.06 -17.06
N GLN A 34 -13.29 -9.96 -17.46
CA GLN A 34 -12.93 -11.31 -17.91
C GLN A 34 -12.14 -11.29 -19.22
N GLN A 35 -12.57 -10.53 -20.22
CA GLN A 35 -11.88 -10.40 -21.51
C GLN A 35 -10.47 -9.83 -21.35
N LYS A 36 -10.31 -8.84 -20.48
CA LYS A 36 -9.01 -8.24 -20.12
C LYS A 36 -8.16 -9.12 -19.20
N GLN A 37 -8.70 -10.26 -18.74
CA GLN A 37 -8.06 -11.16 -17.78
C GLN A 37 -7.54 -10.43 -16.53
N LEU A 38 -8.31 -9.46 -16.02
CA LEU A 38 -7.85 -8.61 -14.92
C LEU A 38 -7.46 -9.39 -13.66
N HIS A 39 -8.01 -10.60 -13.48
CA HIS A 39 -7.68 -11.46 -12.35
C HIS A 39 -6.23 -11.97 -12.37
N THR A 40 -5.56 -12.06 -13.52
CA THR A 40 -4.13 -12.43 -13.61
C THR A 40 -3.20 -11.21 -13.61
N HIS A 41 -3.76 -10.00 -13.63
CA HIS A 41 -2.96 -8.78 -13.71
C HIS A 41 -2.03 -8.65 -12.50
N PRO A 42 -0.71 -8.37 -12.68
CA PRO A 42 0.25 -8.36 -11.57
C PRO A 42 -0.13 -7.40 -10.44
N TYR A 43 -0.72 -6.25 -10.76
CA TYR A 43 -1.19 -5.30 -9.76
C TYR A 43 -2.38 -5.83 -8.94
N TRP A 44 -3.29 -6.60 -9.55
CA TRP A 44 -4.38 -7.24 -8.81
C TRP A 44 -3.83 -8.27 -7.82
N GLN A 45 -2.90 -9.09 -8.29
CA GLN A 45 -2.19 -10.08 -7.48
C GLN A 45 -1.47 -9.44 -6.29
N LEU A 46 -0.81 -8.29 -6.52
CA LEU A 46 -0.21 -7.47 -5.47
C LEU A 46 -1.23 -7.04 -4.40
N LEU A 47 -2.38 -6.49 -4.81
CA LEU A 47 -3.43 -6.03 -3.88
C LEU A 47 -4.02 -7.18 -3.04
N LEU A 48 -4.07 -8.39 -3.61
CA LEU A 48 -4.51 -9.58 -2.89
C LEU A 48 -3.40 -10.25 -2.07
N ARG A 49 -2.17 -9.75 -2.13
CA ARG A 49 -0.98 -10.34 -1.49
C ARG A 49 -0.75 -11.79 -1.94
N TYR A 50 -0.96 -12.06 -3.22
CA TYR A 50 -0.64 -13.34 -3.83
C TYR A 50 0.85 -13.35 -4.18
N GLU A 51 1.61 -14.23 -3.52
CA GLU A 51 3.08 -14.22 -3.62
C GLU A 51 3.66 -15.57 -4.08
N ASP A 52 2.88 -16.66 -4.02
CA ASP A 52 3.35 -17.97 -4.44
C ASP A 52 3.05 -18.27 -5.92
N ARG A 53 3.70 -19.32 -6.45
CA ARG A 53 3.47 -19.78 -7.83
C ARG A 53 2.10 -20.41 -8.02
N GLN A 54 1.47 -20.81 -6.92
CA GLN A 54 0.16 -21.43 -6.87
C GLN A 54 -0.97 -20.38 -6.90
N GLN A 55 -0.63 -19.09 -6.89
CA GLN A 55 -1.59 -17.98 -6.86
C GLN A 55 -2.49 -18.08 -5.62
N HIS A 56 -1.87 -18.24 -4.45
CA HIS A 56 -2.53 -18.11 -3.17
C HIS A 56 -2.06 -16.84 -2.46
N SER A 57 -2.98 -16.23 -1.72
CA SER A 57 -2.66 -15.14 -0.82
C SER A 57 -1.89 -15.64 0.39
N ILE A 58 -0.91 -14.84 0.83
CA ILE A 58 -0.28 -15.03 2.15
C ILE A 58 -1.18 -14.58 3.30
N VAL A 59 -2.29 -13.88 3.01
CA VAL A 59 -3.27 -13.44 4.00
C VAL A 59 -4.21 -14.59 4.33
N LYS A 60 -4.28 -14.93 5.63
CA LYS A 60 -5.12 -16.04 6.12
C LYS A 60 -6.49 -15.61 6.62
N GLN A 61 -6.70 -14.31 6.85
CA GLN A 61 -7.91 -13.80 7.46
C GLN A 61 -9.01 -13.67 6.41
N ALA A 62 -10.15 -14.33 6.65
CA ALA A 62 -11.24 -14.40 5.68
C ALA A 62 -11.90 -13.03 5.41
N ASP A 63 -11.84 -12.10 6.37
CA ASP A 63 -12.41 -10.75 6.26
C ASP A 63 -11.62 -9.82 5.32
N PHE A 64 -10.43 -10.22 4.88
CA PHE A 64 -9.64 -9.53 3.85
C PHE A 64 -10.15 -9.80 2.42
N PHE A 65 -10.97 -10.84 2.23
CA PHE A 65 -11.52 -11.23 0.94
C PHE A 65 -13.02 -10.95 0.88
N VAL A 66 -13.48 -10.50 -0.29
CA VAL A 66 -14.91 -10.34 -0.58
C VAL A 66 -15.53 -11.69 -0.92
N SER A 67 -14.80 -12.54 -1.64
CA SER A 67 -15.18 -13.91 -1.94
C SER A 67 -14.70 -14.87 -0.85
N ALA A 68 -15.53 -15.87 -0.51
CA ALA A 68 -15.14 -16.95 0.40
C ALA A 68 -13.91 -17.75 -0.09
N ASN A 69 -13.70 -17.82 -1.41
CA ASN A 69 -12.52 -18.46 -2.01
C ASN A 69 -11.46 -17.44 -2.46
N GLY A 70 -11.59 -16.17 -2.06
CA GLY A 70 -10.74 -15.09 -2.55
C GLY A 70 -9.28 -15.22 -2.15
N ALA A 71 -8.93 -16.07 -1.19
CA ALA A 71 -7.55 -16.39 -0.83
C ALA A 71 -6.84 -17.30 -1.86
N THR A 72 -7.60 -18.09 -2.63
CA THR A 72 -7.05 -19.08 -3.57
C THR A 72 -7.60 -18.94 -4.98
N ASN A 73 -8.51 -18.00 -5.21
CA ASN A 73 -9.12 -17.74 -6.50
C ASN A 73 -9.27 -16.23 -6.74
N ALA A 74 -8.24 -15.63 -7.35
CA ALA A 74 -8.21 -14.20 -7.68
C ALA A 74 -9.33 -13.78 -8.63
N GLN A 75 -9.85 -14.71 -9.46
CA GLN A 75 -10.96 -14.42 -10.36
C GLN A 75 -12.28 -14.29 -9.60
N GLN A 76 -12.58 -15.20 -8.68
CA GLN A 76 -13.77 -15.10 -7.84
C GLN A 76 -13.70 -13.87 -6.93
N GLU A 77 -12.52 -13.54 -6.41
CA GLU A 77 -12.34 -12.31 -5.62
C GLU A 77 -12.63 -11.06 -6.45
N LEU A 78 -12.10 -11.00 -7.67
CA LEU A 78 -12.33 -9.88 -8.58
C LEU A 78 -13.81 -9.73 -8.96
N GLN A 79 -14.47 -10.83 -9.31
CA GLN A 79 -15.89 -10.84 -9.66
C GLN A 79 -16.76 -10.40 -8.49
N ALA A 80 -16.50 -10.91 -7.28
CA ALA A 80 -17.22 -10.55 -6.07
C ALA A 80 -17.00 -9.07 -5.69
N THR A 81 -15.75 -8.59 -5.78
CA THR A 81 -15.40 -7.18 -5.54
C THR A 81 -16.14 -6.28 -6.53
N LEU A 82 -16.06 -6.58 -7.82
CA LEU A 82 -16.71 -5.79 -8.87
C LEU A 82 -18.24 -5.82 -8.74
N ASN A 83 -18.83 -6.97 -8.41
CA ASN A 83 -20.27 -7.09 -8.18
C ASN A 83 -20.74 -6.21 -7.01
N ALA A 84 -19.99 -6.19 -5.90
CA ALA A 84 -20.34 -5.37 -4.74
C ALA A 84 -20.12 -3.87 -4.98
N ILE A 85 -19.22 -3.49 -5.89
CA ILE A 85 -19.05 -2.11 -6.36
C ILE A 85 -20.27 -1.68 -7.21
N ILE A 86 -20.72 -2.53 -8.13
CA ILE A 86 -21.85 -2.25 -9.02
C ILE A 86 -23.19 -2.26 -8.27
N HIS A 87 -23.32 -3.14 -7.28
CA HIS A 87 -24.52 -3.32 -6.47
C HIS A 87 -24.20 -3.14 -4.98
N PRO A 88 -23.99 -1.89 -4.52
CA PRO A 88 -23.76 -1.61 -3.10
C PRO A 88 -24.90 -2.15 -2.25
N ASN A 89 -24.56 -2.75 -1.11
CA ASN A 89 -25.58 -3.32 -0.22
C ASN A 89 -26.22 -2.20 0.62
N PRO A 90 -27.54 -1.93 0.48
CA PRO A 90 -28.18 -0.84 1.19
C PRO A 90 -28.28 -1.04 2.71
N THR A 91 -28.04 -2.26 3.22
CA THR A 91 -28.07 -2.52 4.67
C THR A 91 -26.74 -2.22 5.36
N LEU A 92 -25.65 -2.09 4.60
CA LEU A 92 -24.32 -1.77 5.14
C LEU A 92 -24.18 -0.27 5.36
N LYS A 93 -23.46 0.10 6.43
CA LYS A 93 -23.05 1.50 6.65
C LYS A 93 -22.08 1.96 5.55
N ALA A 94 -21.92 3.27 5.40
CA ALA A 94 -21.03 3.86 4.39
C ALA A 94 -19.63 3.24 4.40
N ASP A 95 -18.93 3.26 5.54
CA ASP A 95 -17.56 2.72 5.65
C ASP A 95 -17.47 1.17 5.59
N GLU A 96 -18.60 0.47 5.59
CA GLU A 96 -18.67 -0.99 5.45
C GLU A 96 -18.82 -1.44 3.99
N GLN A 97 -19.14 -0.51 3.08
CA GLN A 97 -19.22 -0.78 1.65
C GLN A 97 -17.86 -1.24 1.10
N ILE A 98 -17.89 -2.07 0.05
CA ILE A 98 -16.68 -2.65 -0.53
C ILE A 98 -15.73 -1.57 -1.09
N GLU A 99 -16.25 -0.49 -1.69
CA GLU A 99 -15.41 0.65 -2.12
C GLU A 99 -14.65 1.30 -0.95
N CYS A 100 -15.24 1.35 0.25
CA CYS A 100 -14.63 1.97 1.44
C CYS A 100 -13.72 1.02 2.22
N LYS A 101 -14.01 -0.28 2.20
CA LYS A 101 -13.14 -1.31 2.76
C LYS A 101 -11.90 -1.55 1.89
N PHE A 102 -12.10 -1.56 0.58
CA PHE A 102 -11.07 -1.88 -0.42
C PHE A 102 -10.89 -0.77 -1.46
N PRO A 103 -10.45 0.44 -1.04
CA PRO A 103 -10.36 1.59 -1.94
C PRO A 103 -9.27 1.47 -3.00
N ALA A 104 -8.19 0.74 -2.77
CA ALA A 104 -7.17 0.53 -3.80
C ALA A 104 -7.67 -0.45 -4.87
N ARG A 105 -8.35 -1.53 -4.45
CA ARG A 105 -9.01 -2.47 -5.37
C ARG A 105 -10.09 -1.77 -6.20
N ALA A 106 -10.96 -0.99 -5.57
CA ALA A 106 -12.02 -0.26 -6.24
C ALA A 106 -11.48 0.78 -7.23
N ALA A 107 -10.51 1.61 -6.81
CA ALA A 107 -9.89 2.60 -7.68
C ALA A 107 -9.23 1.95 -8.91
N TRP A 108 -8.52 0.84 -8.70
CA TRP A 108 -7.87 0.11 -9.79
C TRP A 108 -8.89 -0.49 -10.77
N LEU A 109 -9.94 -1.15 -10.30
CA LEU A 109 -10.98 -1.72 -11.15
C LEU A 109 -11.68 -0.63 -11.98
N ARG A 110 -12.03 0.50 -11.36
CA ARG A 110 -12.62 1.66 -12.05
C ARG A 110 -11.72 2.17 -13.17
N GLN A 111 -10.42 2.27 -12.92
CA GLN A 111 -9.43 2.68 -13.92
C GLN A 111 -9.33 1.68 -15.07
N GLN A 112 -9.20 0.38 -14.78
CA GLN A 112 -9.02 -0.65 -15.82
C GLN A 112 -10.25 -0.82 -16.74
N LEU A 113 -11.43 -0.55 -16.20
CA LEU A 113 -12.73 -0.70 -16.87
C LEU A 113 -13.31 0.64 -17.36
N ASN A 114 -12.57 1.74 -17.20
CA ASN A 114 -12.98 3.11 -17.56
C ASN A 114 -14.37 3.48 -17.01
N ILE A 115 -14.65 3.11 -15.76
CA ILE A 115 -15.93 3.37 -15.09
C ILE A 115 -16.00 4.83 -14.69
N SER A 116 -16.85 5.61 -15.35
CA SER A 116 -17.00 7.03 -15.01
C SER A 116 -17.91 7.23 -13.78
N PRO A 117 -17.71 8.30 -12.99
CA PRO A 117 -18.61 8.62 -11.87
C PRO A 117 -20.06 8.87 -12.29
N GLN A 118 -20.30 9.24 -13.56
CA GLN A 118 -21.65 9.42 -14.10
C GLN A 118 -22.37 8.08 -14.35
N GLN A 119 -21.61 7.02 -14.67
CA GLN A 119 -22.15 5.68 -14.89
C GLN A 119 -22.34 4.93 -13.57
N LEU A 120 -21.39 5.10 -12.64
CA LEU A 120 -21.45 4.52 -11.30
C LEU A 120 -20.91 5.55 -10.30
N PRO A 121 -21.78 6.16 -9.48
CA PRO A 121 -21.36 7.10 -8.43
C PRO A 121 -20.28 6.50 -7.54
N ILE A 122 -19.32 7.33 -7.12
CA ILE A 122 -18.27 6.92 -6.18
C ILE A 122 -18.89 6.87 -4.78
N ALA A 123 -18.58 5.81 -4.01
CA ALA A 123 -19.05 5.71 -2.64
C ALA A 123 -18.44 6.83 -1.77
N HIS A 124 -19.26 7.42 -0.90
CA HIS A 124 -18.77 8.31 0.14
C HIS A 124 -18.20 7.47 1.29
N CYS A 125 -16.95 7.71 1.66
CA CYS A 125 -16.22 6.91 2.65
C CYS A 125 -15.68 7.81 3.77
N PRO A 126 -16.54 8.26 4.72
CA PRO A 126 -16.17 9.25 5.72
C PRO A 126 -14.89 8.91 6.49
N ALA A 127 -14.70 7.66 6.91
CA ALA A 127 -13.54 7.27 7.70
C ALA A 127 -12.25 7.25 6.85
N LEU A 128 -12.33 6.81 5.60
CA LEU A 128 -11.19 6.83 4.68
C LEU A 128 -10.79 8.26 4.30
N GLU A 129 -11.79 9.10 3.99
CA GLU A 129 -11.59 10.50 3.63
C GLU A 129 -10.97 11.28 4.80
N ALA A 130 -11.48 11.10 6.02
CA ALA A 130 -10.91 11.72 7.23
C ALA A 130 -9.47 11.24 7.48
N TRP A 131 -9.20 9.94 7.28
CA TRP A 131 -7.86 9.37 7.47
C TRP A 131 -6.85 9.90 6.43
N LEU A 132 -7.21 9.93 5.15
CA LEU A 132 -6.34 10.51 4.11
C LEU A 132 -6.15 12.01 4.30
N THR A 133 -7.19 12.74 4.71
CA THR A 133 -7.11 14.18 5.01
C THR A 133 -6.20 14.45 6.19
N GLY A 134 -6.27 13.63 7.24
CA GLY A 134 -5.41 13.77 8.42
C GLY A 134 -3.94 13.49 8.15
N ILE A 135 -3.62 12.59 7.18
CA ILE A 135 -2.25 12.33 6.73
C ILE A 135 -1.77 13.39 5.73
N HIS A 136 -2.68 13.88 4.88
CA HIS A 136 -2.42 14.86 3.81
C HIS A 136 -1.16 14.52 2.99
N PRO A 137 -1.11 13.35 2.32
CA PRO A 137 0.12 12.82 1.72
C PRO A 137 0.65 13.68 0.56
N TYR A 138 1.90 14.10 0.65
CA TYR A 138 2.56 14.87 -0.40
C TYR A 138 3.94 14.35 -0.78
N GLN A 139 4.70 13.86 0.19
CA GLN A 139 6.03 13.31 -0.02
C GLN A 139 6.21 12.01 0.76
N ALA A 140 6.97 11.08 0.18
CA ALA A 140 7.35 9.84 0.86
C ALA A 140 8.87 9.76 0.98
N THR A 141 9.34 9.33 2.15
CA THR A 141 10.76 9.22 2.49
C THR A 141 11.01 7.83 3.07
N LEU A 142 11.81 7.02 2.38
CA LEU A 142 12.25 5.72 2.89
C LEU A 142 13.34 5.97 3.94
N VAL A 143 13.08 5.63 5.19
CA VAL A 143 14.03 5.81 6.30
C VAL A 143 14.65 4.47 6.64
N PHE A 144 15.97 4.44 6.69
CA PHE A 144 16.78 3.29 7.11
C PHE A 144 17.47 3.61 8.43
N ALA A 145 17.19 2.83 9.46
CA ALA A 145 17.93 2.82 10.71
C ALA A 145 19.07 1.80 10.61
N ALA A 146 20.30 2.25 10.87
CA ALA A 146 21.53 1.44 10.77
C ALA A 146 21.47 0.17 11.62
N ASP A 147 22.35 -0.80 11.39
CA ASP A 147 22.38 -2.05 12.12
C ASP A 147 22.56 -1.87 13.64
N TYR A 148 21.91 -2.74 14.42
CA TYR A 148 22.06 -2.80 15.86
C TYR A 148 22.32 -4.22 16.31
N VAL A 149 23.61 -4.57 16.38
CA VAL A 149 24.09 -5.94 16.64
C VAL A 149 23.63 -6.49 18.00
N ASN A 150 23.33 -5.60 18.96
CA ASN A 150 22.84 -5.98 20.28
C ASN A 150 21.39 -6.51 20.28
N ASN A 151 20.66 -6.44 19.16
CA ASN A 151 19.32 -7.00 19.02
C ASN A 151 19.19 -7.81 17.72
N PRO A 152 18.96 -9.14 17.78
CA PRO A 152 18.82 -10.00 16.60
C PRO A 152 17.77 -9.54 15.58
N SER A 153 16.67 -8.89 16.01
CA SER A 153 15.64 -8.38 15.09
C SER A 153 16.03 -7.10 14.35
N SER A 154 17.04 -6.40 14.86
CA SER A 154 17.54 -5.12 14.32
C SER A 154 18.98 -5.23 13.79
N MET A 155 19.56 -6.43 13.83
CA MET A 155 20.95 -6.70 13.45
C MET A 155 21.27 -6.35 12.00
N PHE A 156 20.26 -6.34 11.12
CA PHE A 156 20.42 -6.00 9.70
C PHE A 156 19.85 -4.63 9.34
N GLY A 157 19.57 -3.81 10.35
CA GLY A 157 18.90 -2.53 10.21
C GLY A 157 17.38 -2.66 10.19
N HIS A 158 16.70 -1.52 10.04
CA HIS A 158 15.24 -1.47 9.95
C HIS A 158 14.83 -0.40 8.94
N THR A 159 13.82 -0.68 8.13
CA THR A 159 13.24 0.29 7.21
C THR A 159 11.82 0.65 7.60
N LEU A 160 11.46 1.92 7.47
CA LEU A 160 10.11 2.46 7.61
C LEU A 160 9.88 3.53 6.53
N LEU A 161 8.61 3.85 6.24
CA LEU A 161 8.27 4.88 5.25
C LEU A 161 7.67 6.07 5.99
N ARG A 162 8.31 7.23 5.91
CA ARG A 162 7.75 8.49 6.41
C ARG A 162 6.94 9.16 5.31
N ILE A 163 5.74 9.63 5.66
CA ILE A 163 4.84 10.38 4.79
C ILE A 163 4.74 11.80 5.31
N ASP A 164 5.18 12.74 4.50
CA ASP A 164 5.21 14.16 4.81
C ASP A 164 4.01 14.87 4.13
N SER A 165 3.42 15.85 4.82
CA SER A 165 2.39 16.74 4.26
C SER A 165 2.99 17.97 3.58
N PRO A 166 2.24 18.71 2.72
CA PRO A 166 2.76 19.90 2.03
C PRO A 166 3.25 21.00 2.98
N GLU A 167 2.69 21.07 4.20
CA GLU A 167 3.03 22.09 5.20
C GLU A 167 4.31 21.75 5.99
N GLN A 168 4.84 20.54 5.83
CA GLN A 168 6.00 20.07 6.56
C GLN A 168 7.31 20.52 5.93
N ASN A 169 8.27 20.82 6.80
CA ASN A 169 9.64 21.17 6.43
C ASN A 169 10.62 20.40 7.33
N GLU A 170 11.92 20.63 7.18
CA GLU A 170 12.95 19.91 7.95
C GLU A 170 12.83 20.11 9.46
N ASP A 171 12.28 21.24 9.92
CA ASP A 171 12.08 21.55 11.34
C ASP A 171 10.86 20.83 11.92
N THR A 172 9.83 20.60 11.10
CA THR A 172 8.57 19.97 11.51
C THR A 172 8.45 18.49 11.12
N ARG A 173 9.44 17.92 10.40
CA ARG A 173 9.41 16.53 9.90
C ARG A 173 9.18 15.46 10.98
N LEU A 174 9.50 15.73 12.24
CA LEU A 174 9.25 14.81 13.35
C LEU A 174 7.75 14.59 13.63
N LEU A 175 6.90 15.52 13.19
CA LEU A 175 5.45 15.43 13.27
C LEU A 175 4.82 14.68 12.09
N ALA A 176 5.62 14.27 11.09
CA ALA A 176 5.17 13.45 9.98
C ALA A 176 4.69 12.07 10.45
N TYR A 177 3.95 11.37 9.59
CA TYR A 177 3.53 10.00 9.89
C TYR A 177 4.58 9.00 9.42
N ALA A 178 4.88 8.02 10.26
CA ALA A 178 5.70 6.86 9.93
C ALA A 178 4.80 5.63 9.70
N VAL A 179 4.87 5.06 8.51
CA VAL A 179 4.37 3.73 8.20
C VAL A 179 5.45 2.72 8.57
N ASN A 180 5.14 1.91 9.57
CA ASN A 180 6.04 0.91 10.12
C ASN A 180 5.43 -0.49 9.94
N TYR A 181 6.27 -1.49 9.73
CA TYR A 181 5.85 -2.89 9.78
C TYR A 181 6.73 -3.64 10.77
N ALA A 182 6.12 -4.33 11.73
CA ALA A 182 6.85 -5.01 12.80
C ALA A 182 6.12 -6.25 13.29
N ALA A 183 6.88 -7.17 13.87
CA ALA A 183 6.35 -8.31 14.61
C ALA A 183 5.67 -7.83 15.90
N GLN A 184 4.49 -8.37 16.20
CA GLN A 184 3.84 -8.23 17.50
C GLN A 184 4.42 -9.28 18.45
N THR A 185 5.15 -8.84 19.46
CA THR A 185 5.88 -9.74 20.38
C THR A 185 5.47 -9.52 21.83
N ASN A 186 5.21 -10.60 22.57
CA ASN A 186 4.84 -10.57 23.98
C ASN A 186 5.82 -11.33 24.89
N THR A 187 7.04 -11.61 24.41
CA THR A 187 8.03 -12.43 25.16
C THR A 187 9.30 -11.63 25.44
N ALA A 188 9.81 -11.77 26.67
CA ALA A 188 11.11 -11.24 27.08
C ALA A 188 12.25 -12.27 26.91
N ASN A 189 11.95 -13.50 26.45
CA ASN A 189 12.94 -14.57 26.29
C ASN A 189 13.62 -14.49 24.92
N GLY A 190 14.92 -14.18 24.91
CA GLY A 190 15.70 -13.99 23.68
C GLY A 190 15.83 -15.23 22.78
N LEU A 191 15.83 -16.45 23.34
CA LEU A 191 15.90 -17.69 22.54
C LEU A 191 14.56 -18.00 21.86
N GLU A 192 13.45 -17.84 22.59
CA GLU A 192 12.11 -17.96 22.02
C GLU A 192 11.89 -16.92 20.91
N PHE A 193 12.39 -15.70 21.15
CA PHE A 193 12.35 -14.61 20.19
C PHE A 193 13.09 -14.91 18.90
N ALA A 194 14.34 -15.37 19.00
CA ALA A 194 15.12 -15.76 17.82
C ALA A 194 14.46 -16.93 17.07
N TYR A 195 14.01 -17.98 17.77
CA TYR A 195 13.39 -19.14 17.15
C TYR A 195 12.08 -18.77 16.42
N LYS A 196 11.16 -18.06 17.08
CA LYS A 196 9.89 -17.61 16.47
C LYS A 196 10.14 -16.64 15.32
N GLY A 197 11.12 -15.74 15.44
CA GLY A 197 11.50 -14.82 14.38
C GLY A 197 12.06 -15.50 13.12
N LEU A 198 12.84 -16.58 13.29
CA LEU A 198 13.38 -17.36 12.17
C LEU A 198 12.34 -18.29 11.53
N THR A 199 11.36 -18.75 12.31
CA THR A 199 10.35 -19.73 11.88
C THR A 199 9.00 -19.12 11.47
N GLY A 200 8.83 -17.80 11.55
CA GLY A 200 7.59 -17.13 11.15
C GLY A 200 6.49 -17.12 12.21
N GLY A 201 6.84 -17.41 13.47
CA GLY A 201 5.90 -17.59 14.58
C GLY A 201 5.28 -16.30 15.14
N TYR A 202 5.63 -15.14 14.59
CA TYR A 202 5.06 -13.84 14.97
C TYR A 202 4.04 -13.34 13.95
N ALA A 203 2.97 -12.71 14.45
CA ALA A 203 2.08 -11.92 13.63
C ALA A 203 2.71 -10.55 13.36
N GLY A 204 3.00 -10.25 12.10
CA GLY A 204 3.47 -8.95 11.67
C GLY A 204 2.34 -8.10 11.11
N ALA A 205 2.31 -6.83 11.49
CA ALA A 205 1.28 -5.89 11.09
C ALA A 205 1.87 -4.53 10.74
N PHE A 206 1.15 -3.80 9.87
CA PHE A 206 1.44 -2.40 9.62
C PHE A 206 0.90 -1.53 10.76
N SER A 207 1.63 -0.47 11.10
CA SER A 207 1.19 0.58 11.98
C SER A 207 1.53 1.95 11.39
N ILE A 208 0.71 2.94 11.74
CA ILE A 208 0.97 4.34 11.45
C ILE A 208 1.04 5.07 12.76
N LEU A 209 2.14 5.78 12.96
CA LEU A 209 2.43 6.50 14.19
C LEU A 209 3.23 7.77 13.88
N PRO A 210 3.31 8.74 14.80
CA PRO A 210 4.17 9.90 14.63
C PRO A 210 5.65 9.52 14.45
N TYR A 211 6.35 10.18 13.53
CA TYR A 211 7.74 9.87 13.20
C TYR A 211 8.70 10.08 14.38
N TYR A 212 8.43 11.07 15.24
CA TYR A 212 9.24 11.32 16.44
C TYR A 212 9.36 10.09 17.36
N GLU A 213 8.33 9.23 17.41
CA GLU A 213 8.38 8.01 18.22
C GLU A 213 9.45 7.04 17.71
N LYS A 214 9.58 6.91 16.38
CA LYS A 214 10.60 6.04 15.76
C LYS A 214 11.99 6.66 15.83
N VAL A 215 12.10 7.98 15.72
CA VAL A 215 13.38 8.68 15.94
C VAL A 215 13.85 8.48 17.38
N LYS A 216 12.96 8.62 18.36
CA LYS A 216 13.27 8.38 19.77
C LYS A 216 13.72 6.94 20.02
N GLU A 217 13.02 5.96 19.46
CA GLU A 217 13.39 4.55 19.55
C GLU A 217 14.77 4.27 18.96
N TYR A 218 14.98 4.59 17.68
CA TYR A 218 16.19 4.18 16.97
C TYR A 218 17.39 5.09 17.22
N ASN A 219 17.20 6.41 17.13
CA ASN A 219 18.29 7.37 17.19
C ASN A 219 18.67 7.72 18.64
N ASP A 220 17.68 7.96 19.51
CA ASP A 220 17.94 8.43 20.87
C ASP A 220 18.19 7.28 21.85
N PHE A 221 17.39 6.21 21.81
CA PHE A 221 17.53 5.07 22.72
C PHE A 221 18.53 4.02 22.21
N GLU A 222 18.39 3.56 20.96
CA GLU A 222 19.28 2.53 20.41
C GLU A 222 20.61 3.10 19.88
N ASN A 223 20.79 4.44 19.85
CA ASN A 223 21.96 5.13 19.31
C ASN A 223 22.32 4.73 17.87
N ARG A 224 21.31 4.60 17.00
CA ARG A 224 21.47 4.22 15.60
C ARG A 224 21.35 5.43 14.68
N ASP A 225 22.28 5.54 13.74
CA ASP A 225 22.20 6.56 12.71
C ASP A 225 20.99 6.29 11.80
N LEU A 226 20.34 7.37 11.33
CA LEU A 226 19.22 7.31 10.41
C LEU A 226 19.62 7.91 9.05
N TRP A 227 19.27 7.21 7.98
CA TRP A 227 19.39 7.66 6.61
C TRP A 227 17.99 7.81 6.01
N GLU A 228 17.65 9.02 5.59
CA GLU A 228 16.34 9.39 5.06
C GLU A 228 16.45 9.62 3.55
N TYR A 229 15.89 8.71 2.75
CA TYR A 229 15.90 8.72 1.29
C TYR A 229 14.55 9.25 0.79
N GLN A 230 14.49 10.53 0.46
CA GLN A 230 13.28 11.13 -0.13
C GLN A 230 13.05 10.50 -1.50
N LEU A 231 11.90 9.85 -1.67
CA LEU A 231 11.52 9.21 -2.90
C LEU A 231 10.82 10.21 -3.82
N ASN A 232 11.09 10.12 -5.10
CA ASN A 232 10.47 10.90 -6.15
C ASN A 232 9.13 10.27 -6.57
N LEU A 233 8.22 10.08 -5.60
CA LEU A 233 6.84 9.63 -5.84
C LEU A 233 5.90 10.84 -5.93
N THR A 234 4.88 10.78 -6.77
CA THR A 234 3.84 11.82 -6.83
C THR A 234 2.84 11.66 -5.68
N ALA A 235 2.10 12.73 -5.36
CA ALA A 235 1.07 12.68 -4.33
C ALA A 235 -0.01 11.62 -4.65
N GLU A 236 -0.34 11.42 -5.93
CA GLU A 236 -1.27 10.39 -6.39
C GLU A 236 -0.72 8.98 -6.15
N GLU A 237 0.55 8.73 -6.46
CA GLU A 237 1.22 7.45 -6.19
C GLU A 237 1.22 7.16 -4.68
N ILE A 238 1.59 8.15 -3.86
CA ILE A 238 1.59 8.00 -2.40
C ILE A 238 0.18 7.72 -1.88
N THR A 239 -0.82 8.45 -2.37
CA THR A 239 -2.23 8.24 -2.01
C THR A 239 -2.69 6.84 -2.40
N GLN A 240 -2.27 6.32 -3.55
CA GLN A 240 -2.59 4.97 -3.99
C GLN A 240 -1.95 3.90 -3.06
N GLY A 241 -0.70 4.10 -2.66
CA GLY A 241 -0.05 3.26 -1.65
C GLY A 241 -0.81 3.28 -0.32
N LEU A 242 -1.22 4.47 0.15
CA LEU A 242 -2.00 4.62 1.38
C LEU A 242 -3.39 3.97 1.29
N LYS A 243 -4.06 4.03 0.13
CA LYS A 243 -5.30 3.28 -0.07
C LYS A 243 -5.09 1.79 0.10
N HIS A 244 -3.97 1.23 -0.37
CA HIS A 244 -3.69 -0.18 -0.14
C HIS A 244 -3.32 -0.45 1.33
N LEU A 245 -2.55 0.42 1.97
CA LEU A 245 -2.25 0.34 3.40
C LEU A 245 -3.53 0.33 4.26
N TRP A 246 -4.55 1.10 3.87
CA TRP A 246 -5.87 1.08 4.50
C TRP A 246 -6.55 -0.30 4.45
N GLU A 247 -6.40 -1.04 3.35
CA GLU A 247 -6.90 -2.42 3.20
C GLU A 247 -6.15 -3.39 4.11
N LEU A 248 -4.90 -3.08 4.46
CA LEU A 248 -4.01 -3.91 5.26
C LEU A 248 -4.09 -3.64 6.78
N LYS A 249 -4.79 -2.59 7.22
CA LYS A 249 -4.76 -2.11 8.63
C LYS A 249 -5.18 -3.14 9.70
N LYS A 250 -5.91 -4.19 9.32
CA LYS A 250 -6.34 -5.29 10.21
C LYS A 250 -5.74 -6.64 9.81
N VAL A 251 -4.84 -6.65 8.84
CA VAL A 251 -4.25 -7.86 8.27
C VAL A 251 -2.96 -8.20 9.02
N ASN A 252 -2.85 -9.46 9.41
CA ASN A 252 -1.65 -10.01 10.05
C ASN A 252 -0.99 -10.97 9.07
N PHE A 253 0.32 -10.81 8.89
CA PHE A 253 1.10 -11.74 8.09
C PHE A 253 2.06 -12.54 8.98
N PRO A 254 2.45 -13.75 8.59
CA PRO A 254 3.59 -14.42 9.21
C PRO A 254 4.85 -13.56 9.07
N TYR A 255 5.50 -13.23 10.18
CA TYR A 255 6.70 -12.39 10.21
C TYR A 255 7.96 -13.24 10.30
N TYR A 256 8.80 -13.18 9.27
CA TYR A 256 10.10 -13.86 9.22
C TYR A 256 11.22 -12.83 9.22
N PHE A 257 12.22 -12.95 10.10
CA PHE A 257 13.29 -11.96 10.26
C PHE A 257 14.11 -11.76 8.98
N LEU A 258 14.32 -12.83 8.21
CA LEU A 258 15.21 -12.80 7.05
C LEU A 258 14.49 -12.65 5.72
N SER A 259 13.18 -12.87 5.63
CA SER A 259 12.44 -12.93 4.36
C SER A 259 11.24 -11.99 4.33
N SER A 260 10.13 -12.33 4.99
CA SER A 260 8.93 -11.50 5.06
C SER A 260 8.96 -10.50 6.21
N ASN A 261 10.03 -9.71 6.29
CA ASN A 261 10.25 -8.70 7.34
C ASN A 261 9.70 -7.32 6.94
N CYS A 262 9.99 -6.31 7.77
CA CYS A 262 9.65 -4.90 7.55
C CYS A 262 9.98 -4.40 6.15
N SER A 263 11.16 -4.73 5.65
CA SER A 263 11.63 -4.21 4.39
C SER A 263 10.88 -4.81 3.21
N TYR A 264 10.70 -6.14 3.21
CA TYR A 264 9.93 -6.83 2.18
C TYR A 264 8.48 -6.34 2.10
N GLN A 265 7.82 -6.12 3.24
CA GLN A 265 6.45 -5.63 3.26
C GLN A 265 6.36 -4.17 2.76
N LEU A 266 7.36 -3.33 3.07
CA LEU A 266 7.43 -1.98 2.52
C LEU A 266 7.68 -1.95 1.01
N LEU A 267 8.48 -2.88 0.46
CA LEU A 267 8.61 -3.01 -1.00
C LEU A 267 7.25 -3.23 -1.66
N GLY A 268 6.39 -4.09 -1.07
CA GLY A 268 5.03 -4.29 -1.54
C GLY A 268 4.16 -3.02 -1.49
N LEU A 269 4.35 -2.19 -0.47
CA LEU A 269 3.66 -0.90 -0.38
C LEU A 269 4.16 0.10 -1.43
N ILE A 270 5.46 0.14 -1.70
CA ILE A 270 6.05 0.97 -2.76
C ILE A 270 5.59 0.51 -4.14
N GLU A 271 5.52 -0.81 -4.39
CA GLU A 271 4.93 -1.37 -5.61
C GLU A 271 3.45 -0.99 -5.79
N ALA A 272 2.70 -0.89 -4.68
CA ALA A 272 1.31 -0.45 -4.71
C ALA A 272 1.20 1.04 -5.06
N ALA A 273 2.13 1.86 -4.58
CA ALA A 273 2.22 3.28 -4.91
C ALA A 273 2.65 3.52 -6.37
N ARG A 274 3.69 2.82 -6.83
CA ARG A 274 4.24 2.87 -8.19
C ARG A 274 4.24 1.47 -8.81
N PRO A 275 3.17 1.12 -9.55
CA PRO A 275 3.08 -0.16 -10.25
C PRO A 275 4.26 -0.37 -11.21
N ASN A 276 4.55 -1.64 -11.51
CA ASN A 276 5.58 -2.11 -12.46
C ASN A 276 7.05 -1.96 -12.03
N THR A 277 7.32 -1.56 -10.79
CA THR A 277 8.68 -1.61 -10.21
C THR A 277 9.10 -3.04 -9.84
N TYR A 278 8.13 -3.88 -9.46
CA TYR A 278 8.31 -5.32 -9.14
C TYR A 278 9.45 -5.63 -8.15
N LEU A 279 9.76 -4.70 -7.25
CA LEU A 279 10.85 -4.72 -6.27
C LEU A 279 10.94 -6.03 -5.47
N ARG A 280 9.82 -6.65 -5.09
CA ARG A 280 9.81 -7.87 -4.27
C ARG A 280 10.31 -9.10 -5.03
N LYS A 281 10.25 -9.11 -6.36
CA LYS A 281 10.66 -10.29 -7.17
C LYS A 281 12.15 -10.62 -7.01
N ASP A 282 12.96 -9.65 -6.64
CA ASP A 282 14.40 -9.81 -6.47
C ASP A 282 14.78 -10.41 -5.09
N PHE A 283 13.78 -10.62 -4.21
CA PHE A 283 13.96 -11.16 -2.86
C PHE A 283 13.13 -12.43 -2.62
N PRO A 284 13.29 -13.50 -3.43
CA PRO A 284 12.48 -14.71 -3.32
C PRO A 284 12.78 -15.57 -2.09
N VAL A 285 13.92 -15.35 -1.41
CA VAL A 285 14.37 -16.15 -0.27
C VAL A 285 14.66 -15.28 0.94
N TYR A 286 15.45 -14.22 0.78
CA TYR A 286 15.82 -13.31 1.85
C TYR A 286 15.66 -11.86 1.40
N ALA A 287 15.28 -10.97 2.31
CA ALA A 287 15.07 -9.54 2.08
C ALA A 287 15.76 -8.74 3.17
N ILE A 288 17.08 -8.63 3.11
CA ILE A 288 17.87 -7.87 4.08
C ILE A 288 17.61 -6.37 3.85
N PRO A 289 17.31 -5.57 4.90
CA PRO A 289 16.94 -4.15 4.75
C PRO A 289 17.92 -3.28 3.96
N THR A 290 19.23 -3.59 4.01
CA THR A 290 20.24 -2.89 3.22
C THR A 290 20.17 -3.25 1.74
N ASP A 291 19.86 -4.49 1.40
CA ASP A 291 19.75 -4.97 0.01
C ASP A 291 18.47 -4.46 -0.65
N THR A 292 17.35 -4.50 0.08
CA THR A 292 16.07 -3.93 -0.38
C THR A 292 16.17 -2.43 -0.60
N LEU A 293 16.86 -1.70 0.28
CA LEU A 293 17.15 -0.27 0.11
C LEU A 293 17.96 -0.03 -1.17
N ARG A 294 19.06 -0.76 -1.38
CA ARG A 294 19.87 -0.64 -2.61
C ARG A 294 19.02 -0.88 -3.85
N ARG A 295 18.20 -1.94 -3.84
CA ARG A 295 17.32 -2.26 -4.95
C ARG A 295 16.30 -1.16 -5.23
N VAL A 296 15.71 -0.54 -4.20
CA VAL A 296 14.83 0.63 -4.39
C VAL A 296 15.60 1.74 -5.09
N LEU A 297 16.84 2.03 -4.68
CA LEU A 297 17.66 3.11 -5.25
C LEU A 297 18.15 2.86 -6.68
N GLU A 298 18.06 1.63 -7.17
CA GLU A 298 18.33 1.28 -8.58
C GLU A 298 17.17 1.68 -9.51
N GLU A 299 15.97 1.95 -8.98
CA GLU A 299 14.87 2.47 -9.78
C GLU A 299 15.23 3.84 -10.36
N LYS A 300 15.02 3.99 -11.67
CA LYS A 300 15.41 5.21 -12.37
C LYS A 300 14.68 6.43 -11.78
N ASP A 301 15.46 7.48 -11.49
CA ASP A 301 14.97 8.77 -10.97
C ASP A 301 14.15 8.66 -9.67
N ILE A 302 14.33 7.58 -8.89
CA ILE A 302 13.57 7.34 -7.65
C ILE A 302 14.09 8.17 -6.47
N LEU A 303 15.38 8.48 -6.40
CA LEU A 303 15.98 9.23 -5.30
C LEU A 303 15.93 10.71 -5.62
N LYS A 304 15.24 11.48 -4.77
CA LYS A 304 15.15 12.95 -4.89
C LYS A 304 16.15 13.65 -3.97
N LYS A 305 16.30 13.18 -2.73
CA LYS A 305 17.19 13.78 -1.71
C LYS A 305 17.62 12.72 -0.71
N LEU A 306 18.86 12.82 -0.23
CA LEU A 306 19.37 12.03 0.87
C LEU A 306 19.64 12.94 2.08
N VAL A 307 19.16 12.53 3.25
CA VAL A 307 19.46 13.21 4.52
C VAL A 307 20.04 12.20 5.51
N TYR A 308 21.15 12.58 6.13
CA TYR A 308 21.79 11.80 7.19
C TYR A 308 21.51 12.44 8.55
N ARG A 309 21.08 11.63 9.51
CA ARG A 309 20.86 12.03 10.90
C ARG A 309 21.74 11.15 11.80
N PRO A 310 22.85 11.68 12.32
CA PRO A 310 23.70 10.93 13.23
C PRO A 310 22.97 10.70 14.56
N ALA A 311 23.23 9.57 15.21
CA ALA A 311 22.84 9.34 16.60
C ALA A 311 23.63 10.21 17.56
N ASN A 312 23.08 10.43 18.76
CA ASN A 312 23.78 11.15 19.83
C ASN A 312 25.14 10.51 20.14
N GLY A 313 25.22 9.18 20.21
CA GLY A 313 26.47 8.44 20.35
C GLY A 313 27.49 8.73 19.25
N THR A 314 27.06 8.77 17.99
CA THR A 314 27.91 9.10 16.83
C THR A 314 28.47 10.52 16.93
N VAL A 315 27.63 11.49 17.30
CA VAL A 315 28.04 12.89 17.51
C VAL A 315 29.03 12.99 18.67
N LEU A 316 28.75 12.32 19.80
CA LEU A 316 29.63 12.30 20.98
C LEU A 316 30.99 11.68 20.66
N ALA A 317 31.01 10.53 19.97
CA ALA A 317 32.24 9.86 19.56
C ALA A 317 33.08 10.74 18.62
N TYR A 318 32.44 11.38 17.63
CA TYR A 318 33.11 12.32 16.73
C TYR A 318 33.72 13.51 17.48
N ASN A 319 32.97 14.10 18.43
CA ASN A 319 33.47 15.20 19.25
C ASN A 319 34.62 14.78 20.16
N ALA A 320 34.54 13.59 20.78
CA ALA A 320 35.59 13.05 21.63
C ALA A 320 36.91 12.85 20.85
N GLN A 321 36.84 12.41 19.58
CA GLN A 321 38.03 12.30 18.72
C GLN A 321 38.70 13.64 18.42
N ARG A 322 37.95 14.75 18.48
CA ARG A 322 38.46 16.11 18.22
C ARG A 322 39.00 16.81 19.47
N ASN A 323 38.63 16.32 20.65
CA ASN A 323 39.09 16.86 21.92
C ASN A 323 40.54 16.44 22.21
N SER A 324 41.25 17.23 23.01
CA SER A 324 42.55 16.79 23.54
C SER A 324 42.36 15.62 24.50
N PRO A 325 43.36 14.74 24.66
CA PRO A 325 43.29 13.63 25.63
C PRO A 325 42.96 14.09 27.05
N LEU A 326 43.46 15.27 27.45
CA LEU A 326 43.18 15.86 28.77
C LEU A 326 41.69 16.18 28.95
N VAL A 327 41.03 16.78 27.96
CA VAL A 327 39.60 17.11 28.02
C VAL A 327 38.77 15.83 28.16
N ASN A 328 39.10 14.79 27.40
CA ASN A 328 38.39 13.51 27.47
C ASN A 328 38.61 12.81 28.82
N GLN A 329 39.83 12.83 29.37
CA GLN A 329 40.14 12.26 30.69
C GLN A 329 39.40 13.00 31.80
N THR A 330 39.36 14.34 31.76
CA THR A 330 38.60 15.14 32.73
C THR A 330 37.10 14.86 32.63
N ALA A 331 36.54 14.77 31.42
CA ALA A 331 35.13 14.43 31.23
C ALA A 331 34.78 13.03 31.79
N GLN A 332 35.65 12.03 31.56
CA GLN A 332 35.48 10.68 32.13
C GLN A 332 35.55 10.65 33.65
N ALA A 333 36.37 11.51 34.26
CA ALA A 333 36.48 11.60 35.72
C ALA A 333 35.28 12.31 36.38
N LEU A 334 34.48 13.05 35.60
CA LEU A 334 33.29 13.78 36.07
C LEU A 334 31.97 13.02 35.80
N ALA A 335 31.99 12.03 34.91
CA ALA A 335 30.87 11.13 34.62
C ALA A 335 30.85 9.97 35.60
#